data_AF-A0A3Q8V518-F1
#
_entry.id   AF-A0A3Q8V518-F1
#
_cell.length_a   1.000
_cell.length_b   1.000
_cell.length_c   1.000
_cell.angle_alpha   90.00
_cell.angle_beta   90.00
_cell.angle_gamma   90.00
#
_symmetry.space_group_name_H-M   'P 1'
#
loop_
_entity.id
_entity.type
_entity.pdbx_description
1 polymer ?
#
loop_
_entity_poly.entity_id
_entity_poly.type
_entity_poly.pdbx_seq_one_letter_code
_entity_poly.pdbx_strand_id
1 'polypeptide(L)'
;MDGGLPARAHRAGVHGRQPGRPVTERGHHRPPLGEPETSRPAHRAALNPETEERTDVSADAVTVSFTRRGRQVVQGLAEGLTDREIAGRIRLTRATVRHHITVASKLVGVRGQAALVNRSYELGLIRPPAREPVPVYVPPQQKELILLLAQSLTEAQIAAKTRRPPSKIRRNTRHLMTSLQANTRAHLVTRAHQYGLLKAVPRTSTVVQT
;
A
#
# COMPACT_ATOMS: atom_id res chain seq x y z
N MET A 1 -52.66 17.96 32.10
CA MET A 1 -52.45 18.47 33.47
C MET A 1 -51.99 17.29 34.31
N ASP A 2 -51.23 17.57 35.38
CA ASP A 2 -50.33 16.71 36.16
C ASP A 2 -49.00 16.40 35.44
N GLY A 3 -47.82 16.90 35.84
CA GLY A 3 -47.40 17.50 37.11
C GLY A 3 -46.56 16.50 37.90
N GLY A 4 -45.22 16.55 37.78
CA GLY A 4 -44.34 15.69 38.58
C GLY A 4 -42.91 15.54 38.07
N LEU A 5 -42.07 16.54 38.32
CA LEU A 5 -40.61 16.43 38.52
C LEU A 5 -40.33 16.98 39.94
N PRO A 6 -39.15 16.78 40.58
CA PRO A 6 -37.97 15.97 40.21
C PRO A 6 -37.39 15.14 41.39
N ALA A 7 -36.42 14.26 41.14
CA ALA A 7 -35.48 13.84 42.19
C ALA A 7 -34.07 13.59 41.61
N ARG A 8 -33.10 14.14 42.34
CA ARG A 8 -31.69 14.34 41.99
C ARG A 8 -30.81 13.13 42.34
N ALA A 9 -29.65 13.14 41.67
CA ALA A 9 -28.32 12.71 42.13
C ALA A 9 -28.03 11.21 42.35
N HIS A 10 -27.00 10.69 41.67
CA HIS A 10 -25.68 10.56 42.32
C HIS A 10 -24.55 10.32 41.29
N ARG A 11 -23.40 10.90 41.61
CA ARG A 11 -22.14 10.96 40.87
C ARG A 11 -21.24 9.77 41.29
N ALA A 12 -20.52 9.23 40.31
CA ALA A 12 -19.11 8.79 40.31
C ALA A 12 -18.50 7.93 41.44
N GLY A 13 -17.76 6.90 41.00
CA GLY A 13 -16.70 6.19 41.74
C GLY A 13 -16.87 4.68 41.61
N VAL A 14 -15.87 3.82 41.39
CA VAL A 14 -14.41 3.96 41.34
C VAL A 14 -13.88 2.67 40.71
N HIS A 15 -12.93 2.79 39.77
CA HIS A 15 -12.14 1.66 39.28
C HIS A 15 -11.03 1.35 40.28
N GLY A 16 -10.99 0.13 40.80
CA GLY A 16 -9.90 -0.38 41.62
C GLY A 16 -9.63 -1.85 41.31
N ARG A 17 -8.74 -2.14 40.35
CA ARG A 17 -8.16 -3.47 40.16
C ARG A 17 -6.66 -3.41 40.49
N GLN A 18 -6.36 -3.97 41.66
CA GLN A 18 -5.16 -4.65 42.15
C GLN A 18 -3.76 -4.24 41.63
N PRO A 19 -2.85 -3.90 42.56
CA PRO A 19 -1.44 -4.25 42.47
C PRO A 19 -1.11 -5.37 43.48
N GLY A 20 -0.64 -6.51 42.98
CA GLY A 20 -0.13 -7.60 43.82
C GLY A 20 1.29 -7.97 43.41
N ARG A 21 2.20 -7.83 44.38
CA ARG A 21 3.48 -8.54 44.63
C ARG A 21 4.73 -7.64 44.69
N PRO A 22 5.32 -7.47 45.88
CA PRO A 22 6.75 -7.27 46.03
C PRO A 22 7.44 -8.64 46.20
N VAL A 23 8.52 -8.87 45.46
CA VAL A 23 9.47 -9.97 45.75
C VAL A 23 10.83 -9.35 46.00
N THR A 24 11.45 -9.89 47.04
CA THR A 24 12.62 -9.48 47.80
C THR A 24 13.96 -9.51 47.05
N GLU A 25 14.77 -8.53 47.41
CA GLU A 25 16.23 -8.53 47.69
C GLU A 25 17.29 -9.24 46.82
N ARG A 26 18.29 -8.41 46.49
CA ARG A 26 19.76 -8.59 46.54
C ARG A 26 20.40 -9.82 45.90
N GLY A 27 21.26 -9.52 44.91
CA GLY A 27 22.43 -10.31 44.58
C GLY A 27 23.36 -9.54 43.64
N HIS A 28 24.40 -8.91 44.19
CA HIS A 28 25.57 -8.45 43.43
C HIS A 28 26.24 -9.66 42.77
N HIS A 29 26.45 -9.67 41.45
CA HIS A 29 27.62 -10.30 40.82
C HIS A 29 27.82 -9.76 39.39
N ARG A 30 29.04 -9.30 39.11
CA ARG A 30 29.62 -8.91 37.81
C ARG A 30 30.94 -9.68 37.69
N PRO A 31 31.48 -9.90 36.48
CA PRO A 31 31.10 -10.85 35.44
C PRO A 31 32.10 -12.04 35.39
N PRO A 32 32.02 -12.92 34.37
CA PRO A 32 33.27 -13.18 33.65
C PRO A 32 33.14 -13.03 32.13
N LEU A 33 34.29 -12.68 31.55
CA LEU A 33 34.57 -12.59 30.12
C LEU A 33 34.37 -13.95 29.43
N GLY A 34 33.72 -13.92 28.27
CA GLY A 34 33.61 -15.03 27.32
C GLY A 34 33.06 -14.50 25.99
N GLU A 35 33.80 -14.75 24.92
CA GLU A 35 33.73 -14.20 23.57
C GLU A 35 32.49 -14.62 22.73
N PRO A 36 32.28 -14.04 21.53
CA PRO A 36 30.97 -13.89 20.91
C PRO A 36 30.55 -15.09 20.04
N GLU A 37 29.40 -15.70 20.35
CA GLU A 37 28.79 -16.72 19.50
C GLU A 37 27.66 -16.16 18.63
N THR A 38 28.03 -15.93 17.36
CA THR A 38 27.36 -16.51 16.18
C THR A 38 25.83 -16.48 16.13
N SER A 39 25.25 -15.30 15.86
CA SER A 39 23.95 -15.21 15.18
C SER A 39 24.14 -14.80 13.71
N ARG A 40 24.69 -15.73 12.92
CA ARG A 40 24.47 -15.81 11.47
C ARG A 40 23.18 -16.61 11.24
N PRO A 41 22.21 -16.09 10.48
CA PRO A 41 21.41 -16.93 9.61
C PRO A 41 22.00 -16.82 8.20
N ALA A 42 22.78 -17.83 7.85
CA ALA A 42 23.04 -18.20 6.48
C ALA A 42 21.76 -18.75 5.86
N HIS A 43 21.12 -17.98 4.99
CA HIS A 43 20.35 -18.51 3.84
C HIS A 43 20.61 -17.61 2.63
N ARG A 44 21.90 -17.49 2.30
CA ARG A 44 22.41 -17.00 1.03
C ARG A 44 23.02 -18.20 0.31
N ALA A 45 22.18 -19.09 -0.21
CA ALA A 45 22.55 -20.06 -1.24
C ALA A 45 21.32 -20.76 -1.82
N ALA A 46 21.27 -20.78 -3.16
CA ALA A 46 20.59 -21.74 -4.03
C ALA A 46 19.05 -21.71 -4.15
N LEU A 47 18.54 -20.79 -4.98
CA LEU A 47 17.62 -21.14 -6.07
C LEU A 47 17.95 -20.26 -7.29
N ASN A 48 18.58 -20.89 -8.29
CA ASN A 48 18.87 -20.45 -9.66
C ASN A 48 18.53 -19.00 -10.07
N PRO A 49 19.51 -18.16 -10.44
CA PRO A 49 19.33 -17.22 -11.54
C PRO A 49 19.39 -18.01 -12.85
N GLU A 50 18.35 -18.78 -13.15
CA GLU A 50 18.13 -19.21 -14.53
C GLU A 50 17.89 -17.95 -15.36
N THR A 51 18.94 -17.54 -16.06
CA THR A 51 18.91 -17.05 -17.44
C THR A 51 17.61 -16.32 -17.81
N GLU A 52 17.41 -15.09 -17.36
CA GLU A 52 16.49 -14.17 -18.05
C GLU A 52 17.33 -13.12 -18.81
N GLU A 53 17.51 -13.45 -20.09
CA GLU A 53 17.65 -12.57 -21.25
C GLU A 53 18.44 -11.27 -21.05
N ARG A 54 19.69 -11.34 -21.51
CA ARG A 54 20.44 -10.20 -22.02
C ARG A 54 19.60 -9.58 -23.15
N THR A 55 18.85 -8.54 -22.81
CA THR A 55 18.20 -7.71 -23.82
C THR A 55 19.29 -7.03 -24.62
N ASP A 56 19.42 -7.47 -25.88
CA ASP A 56 20.11 -6.73 -26.92
C ASP A 56 19.44 -5.36 -27.05
N VAL A 57 20.18 -4.30 -26.72
CA VAL A 57 19.69 -2.93 -26.82
C VAL A 57 20.26 -2.31 -28.08
N SER A 58 19.48 -2.42 -29.16
CA SER A 58 19.56 -1.53 -30.31
C SER A 58 19.14 -0.12 -29.86
N ALA A 59 20.01 0.85 -30.15
CA ALA A 59 19.88 2.24 -29.75
C ALA A 59 18.83 2.98 -30.61
N ASP A 60 17.59 3.06 -30.15
CA ASP A 60 16.77 4.28 -30.21
C ASP A 60 15.49 4.13 -29.36
N ALA A 61 15.16 5.14 -28.54
CA ALA A 61 14.12 5.16 -27.51
C ALA A 61 14.25 4.11 -26.37
N VAL A 62 14.75 4.54 -25.20
CA VAL A 62 14.77 3.72 -23.98
C VAL A 62 13.33 3.41 -23.54
N THR A 63 12.80 2.29 -24.02
CA THR A 63 11.48 1.79 -23.63
C THR A 63 11.63 1.13 -22.27
N VAL A 64 11.26 1.85 -21.21
CA VAL A 64 11.22 1.31 -19.85
C VAL A 64 10.31 0.07 -19.86
N SER A 65 10.82 -1.09 -19.46
CA SER A 65 10.04 -2.33 -19.38
C SER A 65 10.35 -3.10 -18.10
N PHE A 66 9.33 -3.75 -17.52
CA PHE A 66 9.54 -4.65 -16.39
C PHE A 66 10.01 -6.01 -16.86
N THR A 67 10.87 -6.65 -16.06
CA THR A 67 11.11 -8.09 -16.15
C THR A 67 9.80 -8.86 -16.00
N ARG A 68 9.76 -10.10 -16.49
CA ARG A 68 8.55 -10.94 -16.39
C ARG A 68 8.04 -11.05 -14.96
N ARG A 69 8.94 -11.29 -14.00
CA ARG A 69 8.62 -11.36 -12.57
C ARG A 69 8.20 -10.01 -11.98
N GLY A 70 8.87 -8.94 -12.36
CA GLY A 70 8.48 -7.58 -11.97
C GLY A 70 7.06 -7.25 -12.40
N ARG A 71 6.71 -7.56 -13.65
CA ARG A 71 5.36 -7.36 -14.19
C ARG A 71 4.32 -8.18 -13.43
N GLN A 72 4.58 -9.46 -13.16
CA GLN A 72 3.67 -10.31 -12.38
C GLN A 72 3.40 -9.75 -10.97
N VAL A 73 4.43 -9.24 -10.30
CA VAL A 73 4.29 -8.63 -8.97
C VAL A 73 3.45 -7.36 -9.04
N VAL A 74 3.75 -6.46 -9.99
CA VAL A 74 3.01 -5.20 -10.16
C VAL A 74 1.55 -5.48 -10.55
N GLN A 75 1.30 -6.48 -11.40
CA GLN A 75 -0.03 -6.94 -11.77
C GLN A 75 -0.79 -7.47 -10.54
N GLY A 76 -0.15 -8.28 -9.69
CA GLY A 76 -0.75 -8.76 -8.45
C GLY A 76 -1.14 -7.62 -7.49
N LEU A 77 -0.32 -6.58 -7.39
CA LEU A 77 -0.66 -5.37 -6.63
C LEU A 77 -1.87 -4.66 -7.22
N ALA A 78 -1.94 -4.57 -8.55
CA ALA A 78 -3.04 -3.94 -9.27
C ALA A 78 -4.36 -4.70 -9.11
N GLU A 79 -4.31 -6.03 -9.00
CA GLU A 79 -5.44 -6.93 -8.68
C GLU A 79 -5.84 -6.88 -7.20
N GLY A 80 -5.08 -6.18 -6.37
CA GLY A 80 -5.35 -6.02 -4.95
C GLY A 80 -4.93 -7.18 -4.07
N LEU A 81 -3.96 -7.96 -4.53
CA LEU A 81 -3.29 -8.95 -3.70
C LEU A 81 -2.28 -8.29 -2.76
N THR A 82 -2.14 -8.84 -1.56
CA THR A 82 -1.09 -8.50 -0.60
C THR A 82 0.24 -9.15 -0.99
N ASP A 83 1.36 -8.66 -0.44
CA ASP A 83 2.71 -9.26 -0.65
C ASP A 83 2.72 -10.78 -0.39
N ARG A 84 1.91 -11.26 0.57
CA ARG A 84 1.80 -12.68 0.94
C ARG A 84 1.03 -13.47 -0.11
N GLU A 85 -0.09 -12.94 -0.59
CA GLU A 85 -0.91 -13.60 -1.62
C GLU A 85 -0.19 -13.61 -2.96
N ILE A 86 0.50 -12.51 -3.32
CA ILE A 86 1.37 -12.46 -4.50
C ILE A 86 2.44 -13.55 -4.40
N ALA A 87 3.18 -13.58 -3.27
CA ALA A 87 4.22 -14.57 -3.01
C ALA A 87 3.70 -16.01 -3.21
N GLY A 88 2.54 -16.34 -2.63
CA GLY A 88 1.89 -17.64 -2.81
C GLY A 88 1.54 -17.93 -4.28
N ARG A 89 0.95 -16.96 -4.98
CA ARG A 89 0.49 -17.11 -6.37
C ARG A 89 1.62 -17.33 -7.37
N ILE A 90 2.75 -16.63 -7.22
CA ILE A 90 3.89 -16.71 -8.16
C ILE A 90 5.05 -17.57 -7.65
N ARG A 91 4.84 -18.30 -6.53
CA ARG A 91 5.81 -19.21 -5.89
C ARG A 91 7.12 -18.50 -5.51
N LEU A 92 7.03 -17.32 -4.90
CA LEU A 92 8.18 -16.57 -4.37
C LEU A 92 8.05 -16.36 -2.87
N THR A 93 9.14 -15.96 -2.22
CA THR A 93 9.07 -15.49 -0.83
C THR A 93 8.54 -14.05 -0.76
N ARG A 94 7.95 -13.67 0.39
CA ARG A 94 7.52 -12.28 0.64
C ARG A 94 8.67 -11.28 0.51
N ALA A 95 9.88 -11.67 0.90
CA ALA A 95 11.07 -10.83 0.79
C ALA A 95 11.43 -10.58 -0.68
N THR A 96 11.37 -11.62 -1.53
CA THR A 96 11.62 -11.51 -2.97
C THR A 96 10.57 -10.64 -3.66
N VAL A 97 9.29 -10.77 -3.30
CA VAL A 97 8.22 -9.89 -3.80
C VAL A 97 8.53 -8.42 -3.47
N ARG A 98 8.86 -8.10 -2.21
CA ARG A 98 9.24 -6.74 -1.81
C ARG A 98 10.48 -6.21 -2.52
N HIS A 99 11.45 -7.08 -2.79
CA HIS A 99 12.60 -6.74 -3.60
C HIS A 99 12.17 -6.31 -5.02
N HIS A 100 11.34 -7.12 -5.70
CA HIS A 100 10.80 -6.77 -7.01
C HIS A 100 10.00 -5.46 -7.00
N ILE A 101 9.18 -5.21 -5.97
CA ILE A 101 8.46 -3.93 -5.82
C ILE A 101 9.44 -2.76 -5.74
N THR A 102 10.53 -2.92 -4.98
CA THR A 102 11.55 -1.87 -4.81
C THR A 102 12.27 -1.58 -6.12
N VAL A 103 12.67 -2.63 -6.85
CA VAL A 103 13.32 -2.50 -8.17
C VAL A 103 12.37 -1.84 -9.16
N ALA A 104 11.12 -2.29 -9.25
CA ALA A 104 10.11 -1.71 -10.15
C ALA A 104 9.81 -0.24 -9.81
N SER A 105 9.73 0.10 -8.51
CA SER A 105 9.53 1.49 -8.05
C SER A 105 10.68 2.40 -8.47
N LYS A 106 11.93 1.93 -8.33
CA LYS A 106 13.12 2.65 -8.79
C LYS A 106 13.13 2.85 -10.30
N LEU A 107 12.78 1.80 -11.05
CA LEU A 107 12.76 1.84 -12.52
C LEU A 107 11.81 2.91 -13.06
N VAL A 108 10.62 3.07 -12.45
CA VAL A 108 9.64 4.07 -12.89
C VAL A 108 9.73 5.41 -12.13
N GLY A 109 10.68 5.54 -11.20
CA GLY A 109 10.95 6.78 -10.47
C GLY A 109 9.93 7.16 -9.39
N VAL A 110 9.21 6.20 -8.82
CA VAL A 110 8.16 6.46 -7.82
C VAL A 110 8.44 5.80 -6.48
N ARG A 111 7.70 6.19 -5.44
CA ARG A 111 7.75 5.57 -4.11
C ARG A 111 6.37 5.09 -3.70
N GLY A 112 6.32 3.86 -3.17
CA GLY A 112 5.10 3.24 -2.67
C GLY A 112 4.26 2.54 -3.74
N GLN A 113 3.50 1.53 -3.29
CA GLN A 113 2.80 0.58 -4.15
C GLN A 113 1.68 1.22 -4.99
N ALA A 114 0.96 2.20 -4.44
CA ALA A 114 -0.14 2.86 -5.15
C ALA A 114 0.38 3.71 -6.32
N ALA A 115 1.43 4.49 -6.08
CA ALA A 115 2.11 5.27 -7.11
C ALA A 115 2.79 4.38 -8.16
N LEU A 116 3.36 3.24 -7.74
CA LEU A 116 3.89 2.24 -8.67
C LEU A 116 2.82 1.73 -9.63
N VAL A 117 1.66 1.31 -9.13
CA VAL A 117 0.54 0.86 -9.98
C VAL A 117 0.03 1.99 -10.87
N ASN A 118 -0.18 3.18 -10.33
CA ASN A 118 -0.63 4.33 -11.12
C ASN A 118 0.34 4.64 -12.27
N ARG A 119 1.63 4.76 -11.97
CA ARG A 119 2.66 5.06 -12.96
C ARG A 119 2.82 3.94 -13.99
N SER A 120 2.64 2.70 -13.58
CA SER A 120 2.68 1.55 -14.49
C SER A 120 1.51 1.56 -15.48
N TYR A 121 0.32 2.05 -15.08
CA TYR A 121 -0.78 2.30 -16.02
C TYR A 121 -0.49 3.47 -16.96
N GLU A 122 0.03 4.59 -16.44
CA GLU A 122 0.40 5.76 -17.26
C GLU A 122 1.42 5.40 -18.35
N LEU A 123 2.40 4.57 -18.01
CA LEU A 123 3.44 4.09 -18.93
C LEU A 123 2.99 2.88 -19.77
N GLY A 124 1.78 2.34 -19.55
CA GLY A 124 1.27 1.17 -20.27
C GLY A 124 2.00 -0.15 -19.98
N LEU A 125 2.73 -0.23 -18.85
CA LEU A 125 3.52 -1.41 -18.45
C LEU A 125 2.65 -2.56 -17.92
N ILE A 126 1.46 -2.22 -17.43
CA ILE A 126 0.39 -3.15 -17.06
C ILE A 126 -0.91 -2.69 -17.72
N ARG A 127 -1.80 -3.64 -18.02
CA ARG A 127 -3.10 -3.33 -18.65
C ARG A 127 -4.15 -3.10 -17.57
N PRO A 128 -4.89 -1.98 -17.59
CA PRO A 128 -6.01 -1.82 -16.70
C PRO A 128 -7.08 -2.86 -17.03
N PRO A 129 -7.79 -3.40 -16.02
CA PRO A 129 -8.95 -4.23 -16.27
C PRO A 129 -10.03 -3.45 -17.04
N ALA A 130 -10.92 -4.16 -17.74
CA ALA A 130 -11.97 -3.55 -18.55
C ALA A 130 -12.75 -2.50 -17.75
N ARG A 131 -13.10 -1.38 -18.41
CA ARG A 131 -13.91 -0.33 -17.79
C ARG A 131 -15.26 -0.91 -17.39
N GLU A 132 -15.59 -0.75 -16.12
CA GLU A 132 -16.90 -1.17 -15.60
C GLU A 132 -17.90 -0.05 -15.93
N PRO A 133 -19.00 -0.34 -16.65
CA PRO A 133 -19.91 0.69 -17.18
C PRO A 133 -20.82 1.34 -16.12
N VAL A 134 -20.73 0.93 -14.85
CA VAL A 134 -21.57 1.49 -13.78
C VAL A 134 -20.90 2.76 -13.21
N PRO A 135 -21.46 3.96 -13.41
CA PRO A 135 -20.89 5.18 -12.85
C PRO A 135 -21.06 5.20 -11.33
N VAL A 136 -19.97 5.01 -10.61
CA VAL A 136 -19.94 5.21 -9.16
C VAL A 136 -19.85 6.70 -8.87
N TYR A 137 -20.87 7.27 -8.22
CA TYR A 137 -20.82 8.64 -7.76
C TYR A 137 -19.85 8.77 -6.59
N VAL A 138 -18.71 9.42 -6.85
CA VAL A 138 -17.76 9.82 -5.81
C VAL A 138 -17.86 11.33 -5.61
N PRO A 139 -18.26 11.81 -4.43
CA PRO A 139 -18.30 13.23 -4.11
C PRO A 139 -16.97 13.93 -4.47
N PRO A 140 -16.99 15.16 -4.99
CA PRO A 140 -15.77 15.88 -5.42
C PRO A 140 -14.68 15.92 -4.35
N GLN A 141 -15.07 16.09 -3.08
CA GLN A 141 -14.17 16.14 -1.93
C GLN A 141 -13.47 14.79 -1.65
N GLN A 142 -14.04 13.68 -2.13
CA GLN A 142 -13.43 12.36 -2.04
C GLN A 142 -12.55 12.04 -3.25
N LYS A 143 -12.78 12.65 -4.41
CA LYS A 143 -11.89 12.54 -5.59
C LYS A 143 -10.49 13.08 -5.30
N GLU A 144 -10.40 14.19 -4.56
CA GLU A 144 -9.10 14.73 -4.11
C GLU A 144 -8.31 13.68 -3.31
N LEU A 145 -9.00 12.95 -2.42
CA LEU A 145 -8.37 11.91 -1.62
C LEU A 145 -7.84 10.75 -2.50
N ILE A 146 -8.56 10.36 -3.56
CA ILE A 146 -8.10 9.35 -4.52
C ILE A 146 -6.79 9.78 -5.18
N LEU A 147 -6.67 11.04 -5.59
CA LEU A 147 -5.44 11.57 -6.20
C LEU A 147 -4.26 11.53 -5.23
N LEU A 148 -4.49 11.92 -3.97
CA LEU A 148 -3.44 11.89 -2.94
C LEU A 148 -3.02 10.44 -2.59
N LEU A 149 -3.98 9.51 -2.57
CA LEU A 149 -3.70 8.09 -2.35
C LEU A 149 -2.92 7.49 -3.53
N ALA A 150 -3.22 7.89 -4.77
CA ALA A 150 -2.48 7.49 -5.97
C ALA A 150 -1.02 7.98 -5.94
N GLN A 151 -0.72 9.07 -5.24
CA GLN A 151 0.64 9.56 -4.99
C GLN A 151 1.37 8.80 -3.86
N SER A 152 0.80 7.71 -3.33
CA SER A 152 1.31 6.95 -2.18
C SER A 152 1.48 7.77 -0.89
N LEU A 153 0.82 8.92 -0.74
CA LEU A 153 0.93 9.73 0.48
C LEU A 153 0.35 8.99 1.69
N THR A 154 1.03 9.02 2.83
CA THR A 154 0.52 8.41 4.07
C THR A 154 -0.68 9.17 4.61
N GLU A 155 -1.52 8.56 5.45
CA GLU A 155 -2.67 9.24 6.06
C GLU A 155 -2.26 10.51 6.82
N ALA A 156 -1.09 10.48 7.47
CA ALA A 156 -0.52 11.63 8.16
C ALA A 156 -0.10 12.75 7.19
N GLN A 157 0.55 12.40 6.07
CA GLN A 157 0.92 13.37 5.04
C GLN A 157 -0.31 14.00 4.38
N ILE A 158 -1.35 13.19 4.12
CA ILE A 158 -2.64 13.67 3.59
C ILE A 158 -3.32 14.59 4.59
N ALA A 159 -3.35 14.23 5.86
CA ALA A 159 -3.91 15.05 6.93
C ALA A 159 -3.22 16.42 7.00
N ALA A 160 -1.89 16.44 6.98
CA ALA A 160 -1.10 17.67 6.96
C ALA A 160 -1.40 18.52 5.72
N LYS A 161 -1.44 17.91 4.53
CA LYS A 161 -1.67 18.62 3.25
C LYS A 161 -3.09 19.19 3.14
N THR A 162 -4.08 18.45 3.61
CA THR A 162 -5.50 18.84 3.53
C THR A 162 -5.98 19.65 4.74
N ARG A 163 -5.11 19.85 5.75
CA ARG A 163 -5.44 20.47 7.05
C ARG A 163 -6.65 19.81 7.72
N ARG A 164 -6.75 18.48 7.61
CA ARG A 164 -7.85 17.68 8.18
C ARG A 164 -7.33 16.69 9.22
N PRO A 165 -8.13 16.31 10.23
CA PRO A 165 -7.72 15.32 11.23
C PRO A 165 -7.41 13.94 10.59
N PRO A 166 -6.32 13.25 11.00
CA PRO A 166 -5.98 11.92 10.49
C PRO A 166 -7.10 10.89 10.64
N SER A 167 -7.91 11.00 11.70
CA SER A 167 -9.06 10.13 11.96
C SER A 167 -10.14 10.24 10.87
N LYS A 168 -10.35 11.44 10.31
CA LYS A 168 -11.29 11.66 9.19
C LYS A 168 -10.73 11.11 7.89
N ILE A 169 -9.44 11.30 7.63
CA ILE A 169 -8.77 10.73 6.46
C ILE A 169 -8.89 9.21 6.46
N ARG A 170 -8.55 8.54 7.58
CA ARG A 170 -8.68 7.09 7.73
C ARG A 170 -10.10 6.59 7.49
N ARG A 171 -11.11 7.26 8.08
CA ARG A 171 -12.53 6.92 7.89
C ARG A 171 -12.94 7.04 6.41
N ASN A 172 -12.56 8.14 5.76
CA ASN A 172 -12.88 8.37 4.36
C ASN A 172 -12.17 7.40 3.42
N THR A 173 -10.89 7.09 3.68
CA THR A 173 -10.13 6.08 2.93
C THR A 173 -10.80 4.71 3.04
N ARG A 174 -11.21 4.30 4.24
CA ARG A 174 -11.94 3.04 4.44
C ARG A 174 -13.26 3.03 3.67
N HIS A 175 -14.03 4.11 3.75
CA HIS A 175 -15.28 4.23 3.01
C HIS A 175 -15.02 4.13 1.51
N LEU A 176 -14.03 4.84 0.96
CA LEU A 176 -13.65 4.74 -0.45
C LEU A 176 -13.24 3.33 -0.86
N MET A 177 -12.45 2.63 -0.03
CA MET A 177 -12.08 1.24 -0.31
C MET A 177 -13.32 0.33 -0.32
N THR A 178 -14.28 0.52 0.58
CA THR A 178 -15.54 -0.24 0.57
C THR A 178 -16.41 0.11 -0.64
N SER A 179 -16.63 1.40 -0.93
CA SER A 179 -17.46 1.85 -2.04
C SER A 179 -16.91 1.45 -3.41
N LEU A 180 -15.57 1.45 -3.56
CA LEU A 180 -14.89 1.02 -4.79
C LEU A 180 -14.55 -0.48 -4.78
N GLN A 181 -14.92 -1.22 -3.73
CA GLN A 181 -14.62 -2.65 -3.55
C GLN A 181 -13.13 -2.98 -3.70
N ALA A 182 -12.26 -2.12 -3.18
CA ALA A 182 -10.83 -2.25 -3.25
C ALA A 182 -10.25 -2.91 -1.99
N ASN A 183 -9.47 -3.98 -2.19
CA ASN A 183 -8.82 -4.72 -1.09
C ASN A 183 -7.57 -4.02 -0.55
N THR A 184 -6.85 -3.31 -1.41
CA THR A 184 -5.64 -2.56 -1.04
C THR A 184 -5.69 -1.14 -1.60
N ARG A 185 -4.82 -0.28 -1.10
CA ARG A 185 -4.68 1.09 -1.63
C ARG A 185 -4.22 1.12 -3.09
N ALA A 186 -3.39 0.15 -3.49
CA ALA A 186 -3.00 -0.03 -4.88
C ALA A 186 -4.18 -0.50 -5.74
N HIS A 187 -5.00 -1.42 -5.22
CA HIS A 187 -6.25 -1.83 -5.88
C HIS A 187 -7.23 -0.67 -6.05
N LEU A 188 -7.33 0.22 -5.05
CA LEU A 188 -8.19 1.40 -5.12
C LEU A 188 -7.84 2.29 -6.32
N VAL A 189 -6.54 2.43 -6.64
CA VAL A 189 -6.08 3.13 -7.84
C VAL A 189 -6.57 2.44 -9.10
N THR A 190 -6.44 1.11 -9.18
CA THR A 190 -6.99 0.33 -10.30
C THR A 190 -8.50 0.55 -10.47
N ARG A 191 -9.29 0.42 -9.39
CA ARG A 191 -10.74 0.65 -9.42
C ARG A 191 -11.06 2.09 -9.85
N ALA A 192 -10.30 3.07 -9.35
CA ALA A 192 -10.46 4.47 -9.76
C ALA A 192 -10.16 4.69 -11.26
N HIS A 193 -9.18 4.00 -11.85
CA HIS A 193 -8.96 3.98 -13.30
C HIS A 193 -10.13 3.33 -14.06
N GLN A 194 -10.67 2.21 -13.56
CA GLN A 194 -11.82 1.54 -14.18
C GLN A 194 -13.06 2.43 -14.24
N TYR A 195 -13.35 3.15 -13.16
CA TYR A 195 -14.47 4.09 -13.07
C TYR A 195 -14.19 5.46 -13.70
N GLY A 196 -13.02 5.66 -14.33
CA GLY A 196 -12.65 6.92 -14.97
C GLY A 196 -12.46 8.10 -14.00
N LEU A 197 -12.23 7.82 -12.71
CA LEU A 197 -12.03 8.82 -11.66
C LEU A 197 -10.59 9.40 -11.68
N LEU A 198 -9.66 8.66 -12.28
CA LEU A 198 -8.31 9.13 -12.61
C LEU A 198 -8.23 9.33 -14.12
N LYS A 199 -7.82 10.53 -14.55
CA LYS A 199 -7.68 10.85 -15.97
C LYS A 199 -6.52 10.02 -16.52
N ALA A 200 -6.80 9.06 -17.42
CA ALA A 200 -5.75 8.52 -18.27
C ALA A 200 -5.18 9.69 -19.08
N VAL A 201 -3.86 9.88 -19.04
CA VAL A 201 -3.21 10.82 -19.96
C VAL A 201 -3.60 10.36 -21.37
N PRO A 202 -4.32 11.18 -22.16
CA PRO A 202 -4.66 10.79 -23.51
C PRO A 202 -3.35 10.53 -24.24
N ARG A 203 -3.21 9.35 -24.84
CA ARG A 203 -2.25 9.19 -25.93
C ARG A 203 -2.68 10.21 -26.96
N THR A 204 -1.89 11.25 -27.16
CA THR A 204 -1.98 12.08 -28.35
C THR A 204 -1.62 11.16 -29.52
N SER A 205 -2.58 10.35 -29.97
CA SER A 205 -2.60 9.82 -31.31
C SER A 205 -2.84 11.01 -32.21
N THR A 206 -1.75 11.66 -32.60
CA THR A 206 -1.74 12.55 -33.75
C THR A 206 -2.01 11.67 -34.97
N VAL A 207 -3.30 11.45 -35.26
CA VAL A 207 -3.70 10.97 -36.58
C VAL A 207 -3.50 12.15 -37.51
N VAL A 208 -2.44 12.07 -38.30
CA VAL A 208 -2.20 12.90 -39.47
C VAL A 208 -3.38 12.68 -40.40
N GLN A 209 -4.26 13.68 -40.52
CA GLN A 209 -5.24 13.73 -41.60
C GLN A 209 -4.50 14.14 -42.87
N THR A 210 -4.68 13.33 -43.90
CA THR A 210 -4.23 13.54 -45.28
C THR A 210 -5.26 14.36 -46.03
#